data_AF-A0A3S4K9V2-F1
#
_entry.id   AF-A0A3S4K9V2-F1
#
_cell.length_a   1.000
_cell.length_b   1.000
_cell.length_c   1.000
_cell.angle_alpha   90.00
_cell.angle_beta   90.00
_cell.angle_gamma   90.00
#
_symmetry.space_group_name_H-M   'P 1'
#
loop_
_entity.id
_entity.type
_entity.pdbx_description
1 polymer ?
#
loop_
_entity_poly.entity_id
_entity_poly.type
_entity_poly.pdbx_seq_one_letter_code
_entity_poly.pdbx_strand_id
1 'polypeptide(L)'
;MPILIKPRLPKPLPPLRKQIAELPENQRWMVTSEGAFSYLARDLGLKELYLWPINADQQGTPQQVRKVVDMVKKNHIPAVFSESTISDKPARQVARETGAHYGGVLYVDSLSTENGPVPTYIDLLKVTTSTLVQGIKAGKREK
;
A
#
# COMPACT_ATOMS: atom_id res chain seq x y z
N MET A 1 -23.51 -21.47 -12.94
CA MET A 1 -22.12 -21.76 -12.51
C MET A 1 -21.28 -20.52 -12.76
N PRO A 2 -20.90 -19.70 -11.76
CA PRO A 2 -20.01 -18.58 -12.00
C PRO A 2 -18.56 -19.10 -12.03
N ILE A 3 -17.92 -18.95 -13.18
CA ILE A 3 -16.51 -19.25 -13.38
C ILE A 3 -15.73 -18.14 -12.69
N LEU A 4 -15.16 -18.44 -11.52
CA LEU A 4 -14.22 -17.56 -10.82
C LEU A 4 -12.89 -17.56 -11.58
N ILE A 5 -12.79 -16.76 -12.64
CA ILE A 5 -11.50 -16.48 -13.29
C ILE A 5 -10.70 -15.62 -12.30
N LYS A 6 -9.88 -16.26 -11.46
CA LYS A 6 -8.82 -15.58 -10.72
C LYS A 6 -7.86 -15.01 -11.76
N PRO A 7 -7.68 -13.68 -11.89
CA PRO A 7 -6.61 -13.17 -12.70
C PRO A 7 -5.30 -13.53 -11.99
N ARG A 8 -4.62 -14.59 -12.43
CA ARG A 8 -3.18 -14.71 -12.22
C ARG A 8 -2.57 -13.55 -12.98
N LEU A 9 -1.90 -12.65 -12.28
CA LEU A 9 -1.13 -11.59 -12.91
C LEU A 9 -0.27 -12.21 -14.02
N PRO A 10 -0.32 -11.69 -15.26
CA PRO A 10 0.57 -12.18 -16.31
C PRO A 10 2.01 -12.12 -15.79
N LYS A 11 2.79 -13.18 -15.97
CA LYS A 11 4.23 -13.17 -15.65
C LYS A 11 4.89 -12.16 -16.62
N PRO A 12 5.05 -10.89 -16.19
CA PRO A 12 6.37 -10.33 -15.95
C PRO A 12 6.36 -9.26 -14.83
N LEU A 13 6.45 -9.67 -13.56
CA LEU A 13 6.83 -8.78 -12.44
C LEU A 13 8.26 -8.97 -11.88
N PRO A 14 9.24 -9.68 -12.50
CA PRO A 14 10.58 -9.83 -11.92
C PRO A 14 11.24 -8.52 -11.47
N PRO A 15 11.15 -7.40 -12.23
CA PRO A 15 11.75 -6.14 -11.79
C PRO A 15 11.11 -5.59 -10.51
N LEU A 16 9.78 -5.69 -10.37
CA LEU A 16 9.05 -5.19 -9.20
C LEU A 16 9.34 -6.02 -7.95
N ARG A 17 9.37 -7.34 -8.10
CA ARG A 17 9.79 -8.26 -7.01
C ARG A 17 11.22 -7.99 -6.56
N LYS A 18 12.14 -7.73 -7.50
CA LYS A 18 13.53 -7.42 -7.18
C LYS A 18 13.66 -6.15 -6.33
N GLN A 19 12.92 -5.10 -6.67
CA GLN A 19 12.92 -3.85 -5.88
C GLN A 19 12.43 -4.06 -4.44
N ILE A 20 11.41 -4.89 -4.24
CA ILE A 20 10.92 -5.21 -2.90
C ILE A 20 11.91 -6.11 -2.15
N ALA A 21 12.57 -7.03 -2.85
CA ALA A 21 13.58 -7.92 -2.26
C ALA A 21 14.81 -7.16 -1.73
N GLU A 22 15.14 -5.99 -2.27
CA GLU A 22 16.18 -5.09 -1.74
C GLU A 22 15.84 -4.52 -0.35
N LEU A 23 14.57 -4.53 0.04
CA LEU A 23 14.14 -4.08 1.36
C LEU A 23 14.38 -5.20 2.39
N PRO A 24 14.84 -4.88 3.63
CA PRO A 24 14.90 -5.84 4.73
C PRO A 24 13.54 -6.48 5.00
N GLU A 25 13.52 -7.79 5.27
CA GLU A 25 12.27 -8.55 5.36
C GLU A 25 11.32 -8.05 6.45
N ASN A 26 11.88 -7.57 7.57
CA ASN A 26 11.11 -7.00 8.67
C ASN A 26 10.42 -5.67 8.32
N GLN A 27 10.82 -5.02 7.22
CA GLN A 27 10.32 -3.73 6.76
C GLN A 27 9.41 -3.84 5.53
N ARG A 28 9.21 -5.04 5.00
CA ARG A 28 8.34 -5.33 3.85
C ARG A 28 6.86 -5.28 4.27
N TRP A 29 6.39 -4.08 4.60
CA TRP A 29 5.00 -3.81 5.00
C TRP A 29 4.34 -2.88 4.01
N MET A 30 3.10 -3.21 3.64
CA MET A 30 2.21 -2.38 2.86
C MET A 30 1.09 -1.92 3.80
N VAL A 31 1.23 -0.69 4.30
CA VAL A 31 0.24 -0.08 5.20
C VAL A 31 -0.59 0.93 4.43
N THR A 32 -1.86 0.62 4.22
CA THR A 32 -2.77 1.39 3.36
C THR A 32 -4.05 1.77 4.13
N SER A 33 -4.96 2.52 3.52
CA SER A 33 -6.21 2.86 4.21
C SER A 33 -7.23 1.74 4.02
N GLU A 34 -7.42 1.30 2.77
CA GLU A 34 -8.29 0.20 2.43
C GLU A 34 -7.47 -1.08 2.16
N GLY A 35 -8.03 -2.24 2.53
CA GLY A 35 -7.50 -3.56 2.19
C GLY A 35 -7.64 -3.94 0.71
N ALA A 36 -7.29 -3.04 -0.20
CA ALA A 36 -7.42 -3.21 -1.66
C ALA A 36 -6.22 -3.93 -2.30
N PHE A 37 -5.12 -4.11 -1.57
CA PHE A 37 -3.84 -4.55 -2.14
C PHE A 37 -3.45 -6.00 -1.79
N SER A 38 -4.34 -6.80 -1.20
CA SER A 38 -3.99 -8.14 -0.72
C SER A 38 -3.34 -9.04 -1.77
N TYR A 39 -3.80 -8.99 -3.02
CA TYR A 39 -3.18 -9.75 -4.12
C TYR A 39 -1.78 -9.25 -4.46
N LEU A 40 -1.58 -7.93 -4.52
CA LEU A 40 -0.29 -7.32 -4.79
C LEU A 40 0.71 -7.60 -3.66
N ALA A 41 0.27 -7.43 -2.41
CA ALA A 41 1.08 -7.71 -1.23
C ALA A 41 1.55 -9.17 -1.22
N ARG A 42 0.63 -10.12 -1.45
CA ARG A 42 0.97 -11.54 -1.57
C ARG A 42 1.97 -11.80 -2.69
N ASP A 43 1.73 -11.26 -3.88
CA ASP A 43 2.53 -11.57 -5.06
C ASP A 43 3.92 -10.89 -5.04
N LEU A 44 4.11 -9.86 -4.21
CA LEU A 44 5.39 -9.18 -3.97
C LEU A 44 6.09 -9.62 -2.67
N GLY A 45 5.47 -10.46 -1.84
CA GLY A 45 6.04 -10.90 -0.56
C GLY A 45 6.03 -9.83 0.53
N LEU A 46 5.00 -8.98 0.53
CA LEU A 46 4.76 -7.94 1.54
C LEU A 46 3.76 -8.43 2.59
N LYS A 47 3.94 -7.97 3.83
CA LYS A 47 2.93 -8.06 4.88
C LYS A 47 1.93 -6.91 4.69
N GLU A 48 0.64 -7.22 4.74
CA GLU A 48 -0.42 -6.23 4.57
C GLU A 48 -0.94 -5.74 5.93
N LEU A 49 -1.24 -4.44 6.00
CA LEU A 49 -1.98 -3.81 7.10
C LEU A 49 -2.84 -2.69 6.52
N TYR A 50 -4.09 -2.60 6.94
CA TYR A 50 -5.01 -1.56 6.46
C TYR A 50 -5.88 -1.03 7.60
N LEU A 51 -6.39 0.19 7.44
CA LEU A 51 -7.31 0.80 8.40
C LEU A 51 -8.67 0.12 8.37
N TRP A 52 -9.21 -0.18 7.19
CA TRP A 52 -10.49 -0.88 7.04
C TRP A 52 -10.48 -1.88 5.86
N PRO A 53 -11.25 -2.97 5.94
CA PRO A 53 -11.46 -3.87 4.82
C PRO A 53 -12.37 -3.23 3.75
N ILE A 54 -12.32 -3.77 2.53
CA ILE A 54 -13.10 -3.28 1.37
C ILE A 54 -14.61 -3.20 1.66
N ASN A 55 -15.14 -4.14 2.44
CA ASN A 55 -16.58 -4.25 2.75
C ASN A 55 -17.00 -3.55 4.05
N ALA A 56 -16.22 -2.58 4.54
CA ALA A 56 -16.54 -1.90 5.78
C ALA A 56 -17.64 -0.84 5.61
N ASP A 57 -18.66 -0.88 6.48
CA ASP A 57 -19.71 0.16 6.54
C ASP A 57 -19.19 1.52 7.04
N GLN A 58 -18.07 1.51 7.77
CA GLN A 58 -17.44 2.70 8.34
C GLN A 58 -15.95 2.74 8.02
N GLN A 59 -15.48 3.91 7.61
CA GLN A 59 -14.10 4.17 7.19
C GLN A 59 -13.44 5.19 8.12
N GLY A 60 -12.21 4.92 8.53
CA GLY A 60 -11.37 5.84 9.32
C GLY A 60 -11.85 6.05 10.76
N THR A 61 -12.52 5.07 11.37
CA THR A 61 -12.97 5.20 12.77
C THR A 61 -11.78 5.30 13.73
N PRO A 62 -11.92 5.95 14.90
CA PRO A 62 -10.83 6.05 15.87
C PRO A 62 -10.26 4.69 16.28
N GLN A 63 -11.09 3.66 16.36
CA GLN A 63 -10.68 2.29 16.69
C GLN A 63 -9.84 1.66 15.57
N GLN A 64 -10.21 1.87 14.31
CA GLN A 64 -9.44 1.42 13.14
C GLN A 64 -8.05 2.10 13.11
N VAL A 65 -8.02 3.42 13.28
CA VAL A 65 -6.77 4.19 13.36
C VAL A 65 -5.87 3.69 14.48
N ARG A 66 -6.42 3.53 15.69
CA ARG A 66 -5.67 3.05 16.86
C ARG A 66 -5.03 1.69 16.63
N LYS A 67 -5.79 0.74 16.07
CA LYS A 67 -5.27 -0.61 15.75
C LYS A 67 -4.06 -0.55 14.82
N VAL A 68 -4.11 0.30 13.79
CA VAL A 68 -2.99 0.47 12.85
C VAL A 68 -1.82 1.20 13.51
N VAL A 69 -2.06 2.23 14.31
CA VAL A 69 -1.02 2.93 15.09
C VAL A 69 -0.24 1.96 15.98
N ASP A 70 -0.93 1.09 16.70
CA ASP A 70 -0.32 0.10 17.58
C ASP A 70 0.56 -0.88 16.80
N MET A 71 0.07 -1.36 15.64
CA MET A 71 0.81 -2.28 14.78
C MET A 71 2.02 -1.62 14.11
N VAL A 72 1.91 -0.37 13.68
CA VAL A 72 3.00 0.40 13.08
C VAL A 72 4.13 0.60 14.11
N LYS A 73 3.79 0.99 15.35
CA LYS A 73 4.75 1.13 16.44
C LYS A 73 5.41 -0.21 16.78
N LYS A 74 4.61 -1.24 17.02
CA LYS A 74 5.09 -2.58 17.41
C LYS A 74 6.07 -3.18 16.40
N ASN A 75 5.80 -3.02 15.10
CA ASN A 75 6.61 -3.61 14.04
C ASN A 75 7.65 -2.64 13.46
N HIS A 76 7.81 -1.45 14.05
CA HIS A 76 8.71 -0.39 13.57
C HIS A 76 8.53 -0.09 12.08
N ILE A 77 7.29 -0.06 11.62
CA ILE A 77 6.99 0.11 10.20
C ILE A 77 7.45 1.51 9.77
N PRO A 78 8.22 1.63 8.67
CA PRO A 78 8.82 2.91 8.30
C PRO A 78 7.86 3.86 7.58
N ALA A 79 6.82 3.34 6.90
CA ALA A 79 5.95 4.15 6.06
C ALA A 79 4.49 3.69 6.05
N VAL A 80 3.59 4.65 5.82
CA VAL A 80 2.14 4.46 5.63
C VAL A 80 1.66 5.24 4.41
N PHE A 81 0.60 4.76 3.75
CA PHE A 81 0.12 5.26 2.47
C PHE A 81 -1.40 5.43 2.47
N SER A 82 -1.92 6.27 1.57
CA SER A 82 -3.35 6.34 1.25
C SER A 82 -3.60 6.01 -0.22
N GLU A 83 -4.85 6.08 -0.67
CA GLU A 83 -5.27 5.76 -2.04
C GLU A 83 -5.87 7.00 -2.72
N SER A 84 -5.82 7.06 -4.06
CA SER A 84 -6.26 8.23 -4.83
C SER A 84 -7.76 8.50 -4.77
N THR A 85 -8.56 7.51 -4.39
CA THR A 85 -10.02 7.54 -4.40
C THR A 85 -10.65 7.81 -3.03
N ILE A 86 -9.83 7.90 -1.98
CA ILE A 86 -10.29 8.04 -0.59
C ILE A 86 -9.50 9.13 0.15
N SER A 87 -10.03 9.59 1.28
CA SER A 87 -9.41 10.66 2.08
C SER A 87 -8.08 10.22 2.71
N ASP A 88 -7.02 11.01 2.54
CA ASP A 88 -5.69 10.73 3.13
C ASP A 88 -5.59 11.03 4.64
N LYS A 89 -6.61 11.68 5.22
CA LYS A 89 -6.60 12.13 6.62
C LYS A 89 -6.31 11.00 7.62
N PRO A 90 -6.94 9.81 7.53
CA PRO A 90 -6.67 8.72 8.46
C PRO A 90 -5.22 8.21 8.36
N ALA A 91 -4.68 8.05 7.15
CA ALA A 91 -3.30 7.61 6.94
C ALA A 91 -2.29 8.63 7.48
N ARG A 92 -2.53 9.93 7.25
CA ARG A 92 -1.70 11.01 7.82
C ARG A 92 -1.78 11.07 9.35
N GLN A 93 -2.94 10.77 9.92
CA GLN A 93 -3.07 10.67 11.38
C GLN A 93 -2.19 9.55 11.93
N VAL A 94 -2.22 8.36 11.31
CA VAL A 94 -1.32 7.26 11.68
C VAL A 94 0.15 7.69 11.57
N ALA A 95 0.56 8.30 10.47
CA ALA A 95 1.93 8.78 10.28
C ALA A 95 2.37 9.69 11.42
N ARG A 96 1.54 10.68 11.74
CA ARG A 96 1.81 11.68 12.77
C ARG A 96 1.87 11.09 14.20
N GLU A 97 1.04 10.10 14.51
CA GLU A 97 1.01 9.46 15.84
C GLU A 97 2.11 8.41 16.05
N THR A 98 2.69 7.91 14.97
CA THR A 98 3.68 6.82 14.98
C THR A 98 5.10 7.27 14.66
N GLY A 99 5.24 8.45 14.06
CA GLY A 99 6.50 8.89 13.46
C GLY A 99 6.87 8.09 12.20
N ALA A 100 5.94 7.34 11.61
CA ALA A 100 6.14 6.72 10.31
C ALA A 100 6.04 7.79 9.21
N HIS A 101 6.79 7.60 8.15
CA HIS A 101 6.74 8.48 6.98
C HIS A 101 5.42 8.30 6.23
N TYR A 102 4.79 9.40 5.84
CA TYR A 102 3.66 9.33 4.91
C TYR A 102 4.20 9.20 3.48
N GLY A 103 4.20 7.98 2.95
CA GLY A 103 4.79 7.62 1.67
C GLY A 103 3.97 8.04 0.44
N GLY A 104 2.87 8.77 0.64
CA GLY A 104 2.05 9.31 -0.43
C GLY A 104 0.86 8.41 -0.82
N VAL A 105 0.39 8.65 -2.04
CA VAL A 105 -0.86 8.09 -2.58
C VAL A 105 -0.55 6.92 -3.51
N LEU A 106 -1.23 5.80 -3.31
CA LEU A 106 -1.23 4.62 -4.18
C LEU A 106 -2.46 4.64 -5.10
N TYR A 107 -2.31 4.06 -6.29
CA TYR A 107 -3.38 3.96 -7.27
C TYR A 107 -3.98 2.55 -7.23
N VAL A 108 -5.30 2.45 -7.05
CA VAL A 108 -6.07 1.19 -6.98
C VAL A 108 -6.95 0.99 -8.22
N ASP A 109 -7.70 2.01 -8.64
CA ASP A 109 -8.81 1.81 -9.59
C ASP A 109 -8.97 2.90 -10.66
N SER A 110 -8.09 3.90 -10.68
CA SER A 110 -8.11 4.96 -11.69
C SER A 110 -6.87 4.85 -12.57
N LEU A 111 -7.06 4.25 -13.75
CA LEU A 111 -6.17 4.56 -14.87
C LEU A 111 -6.27 6.07 -15.11
N SER A 112 -5.13 6.72 -15.25
CA SER A 112 -5.14 8.11 -15.69
C SER A 112 -5.62 8.19 -17.14
N THR A 113 -5.87 9.40 -17.62
CA THR A 113 -6.00 9.64 -19.07
C THR A 113 -4.74 9.13 -19.80
N GLU A 114 -4.82 8.94 -21.12
CA GLU A 114 -3.70 8.44 -21.93
C GLU A 114 -2.38 9.21 -21.73
N ASN A 115 -2.47 10.49 -21.33
CA ASN A 115 -1.32 11.36 -21.06
C ASN A 115 -0.90 11.44 -19.57
N GLY A 116 -1.58 10.72 -18.68
CA GLY A 116 -1.26 10.70 -17.25
C GLY A 116 -0.28 9.58 -16.87
N PRO A 117 0.11 9.49 -15.57
CA PRO A 117 1.17 8.58 -15.13
C PRO A 117 0.80 7.09 -15.16
N VAL A 118 -0.48 6.74 -15.35
CA VAL A 118 -1.02 5.40 -15.18
C VAL A 118 -2.03 5.05 -16.30
N PRO A 119 -1.64 5.07 -17.59
CA PRO A 119 -2.59 4.83 -18.68
C PRO A 119 -2.96 3.34 -18.82
N THR A 120 -2.15 2.42 -18.27
CA THR A 120 -2.39 0.98 -18.32
C THR A 120 -2.33 0.31 -16.94
N TYR A 121 -2.95 -0.87 -16.81
CA TYR A 121 -2.89 -1.67 -15.58
C TYR A 121 -1.46 -2.04 -15.17
N ILE A 122 -0.57 -2.29 -16.13
CA ILE A 122 0.83 -2.58 -15.85
C ILE A 122 1.55 -1.34 -15.31
N ASP A 123 1.22 -0.16 -15.82
CA ASP A 123 1.80 1.08 -15.33
C ASP A 123 1.28 1.43 -13.93
N LEU A 124 0.02 1.07 -13.62
CA LEU A 124 -0.52 1.16 -12.27
C LEU A 124 0.31 0.34 -11.29
N LEU A 125 0.57 -0.92 -11.63
CA LEU A 125 1.40 -1.80 -10.80
C LEU A 125 2.82 -1.27 -10.63
N LYS A 126 3.43 -0.74 -11.71
CA LYS A 126 4.79 -0.16 -11.64
C LYS A 126 4.83 1.08 -10.75
N VAL A 127 3.91 2.03 -10.95
CA VAL A 127 3.84 3.28 -10.19
C VAL A 127 3.55 2.98 -8.72
N THR A 128 2.51 2.20 -8.42
CA THR A 128 2.18 1.80 -7.05
C THR A 128 3.36 1.09 -6.37
N THR A 129 4.04 0.17 -7.05
CA THR A 129 5.22 -0.51 -6.46
C THR A 129 6.39 0.45 -6.26
N SER A 130 6.67 1.34 -7.22
CA SER A 130 7.74 2.33 -7.11
C SER A 130 7.49 3.29 -5.95
N THR A 131 6.27 3.82 -5.82
CA THR A 131 5.86 4.69 -4.70
C THR A 131 6.02 3.98 -3.37
N LEU A 132 5.58 2.71 -3.28
CA LEU A 132 5.74 1.89 -2.09
C LEU A 132 7.23 1.74 -1.69
N VAL A 133 8.09 1.34 -2.64
CA VAL A 133 9.53 1.13 -2.38
C VAL A 133 10.20 2.44 -1.97
N GLN A 134 9.91 3.53 -2.66
CA GLN A 134 10.47 4.85 -2.35
C GLN A 134 10.02 5.35 -0.99
N GLY A 135 8.73 5.24 -0.67
CA GLY A 135 8.17 5.62 0.63
C GLY A 135 8.79 4.83 1.79
N ILE A 136 8.96 3.51 1.63
CA ILE A 136 9.66 2.68 2.62
C ILE A 136 11.12 3.12 2.77
N LYS A 137 11.85 3.33 1.66
CA LYS A 137 13.26 3.80 1.69
C LYS A 137 13.40 5.20 2.31
N ALA A 138 12.42 6.09 2.13
CA ALA A 138 12.40 7.42 2.74
C ALA A 138 12.16 7.34 4.25
N GLY A 139 11.12 6.62 4.69
CA GLY A 139 10.82 6.48 6.11
C GLY A 139 11.88 5.74 6.93
N LYS A 140 12.75 4.98 6.27
CA LYS A 140 13.96 4.43 6.90
C LYS A 140 15.07 5.44 7.14
N ARG A 141 15.17 6.49 6.32
CA ARG A 141 16.21 7.53 6.44
C ARG A 141 15.85 8.57 7.49
N GLU A 142 14.57 8.71 7.78
CA GLU A 142 14.03 9.66 8.77
C GLU A 142 14.04 9.10 10.21
N LYS A 143 14.40 7.82 10.39
CA LYS A 143 14.54 7.15 11.69
C LYS A 143 16.00 6.83 11.97
#